data_AF-A0A7G9YLB2-F1
#
_entry.id   AF-A0A7G9YLB2-F1
#
_cell.length_a   1.000
_cell.length_b   1.000
_cell.length_c   1.000
_cell.angle_alpha   90.00
_cell.angle_beta   90.00
_cell.angle_gamma   90.00
#
_symmetry.space_group_name_H-M   'P 1'
#
loop_
_entity.id
_entity.type
_entity.pdbx_description
1 polymer ?
#
loop_
_entity_poly.entity_id
_entity_poly.type
_entity_poly.pdbx_seq_one_letter_code
_entity_poly.pdbx_strand_id
1 'polypeptide(L)'
;MGVIELEVPDVAAAIDVLGQLLNRKKLLLDRSIFETTKKLRDFEERKGMGSKEFFEKFEKGLAGDDQDAMVWSAEYEALGFLEKERIVIERMLESCR
;
A
#
# COMPACT_ATOMS: atom_id res chain seq x y z
N MET A 1 -23.06 -2.41 1.48
CA MET A 1 -22.33 -2.06 2.72
C MET A 1 -22.71 -3.10 3.77
N GLY A 2 -21.73 -3.75 4.39
CA GLY A 2 -21.98 -4.61 5.55
C GLY A 2 -21.90 -3.76 6.82
N VAL A 3 -22.78 -4.02 7.80
CA VAL A 3 -22.76 -3.36 9.11
C VAL A 3 -22.31 -4.40 10.13
N ILE A 4 -21.39 -4.02 11.01
CA ILE A 4 -21.03 -4.79 12.20
C ILE A 4 -21.62 -4.03 13.39
N GLU A 5 -22.54 -4.67 14.12
CA GLU A 5 -23.07 -4.13 15.37
C GLU A 5 -22.12 -4.50 16.51
N LEU A 6 -21.69 -3.49 17.27
CA LEU A 6 -20.80 -3.65 18.43
C LEU A 6 -21.45 -2.96 19.63
N GLU A 7 -21.78 -3.73 20.66
CA GLU A 7 -22.22 -3.15 21.94
C GLU A 7 -21.02 -2.48 22.62
N VAL A 8 -21.10 -1.16 22.82
CA VAL A 8 -20.05 -0.38 23.48
C VAL A 8 -20.64 0.42 24.64
N PRO A 9 -19.93 0.52 25.78
CA PRO A 9 -20.41 1.25 26.94
C PRO A 9 -20.38 2.77 26.74
N ASP A 10 -19.47 3.27 25.92
CA ASP A 10 -19.36 4.68 25.52
C ASP A 10 -18.94 4.76 24.05
N VAL A 11 -19.82 5.31 23.22
CA VAL A 11 -19.60 5.47 21.77
C VAL A 11 -18.45 6.44 21.51
N ALA A 12 -18.27 7.48 22.32
CA ALA A 12 -17.19 8.45 22.14
C ALA A 12 -15.82 7.80 22.38
N ALA A 13 -15.67 7.04 23.47
CA ALA A 13 -14.48 6.26 23.73
C ALA A 13 -14.21 5.21 22.63
N ALA A 14 -15.25 4.55 22.10
CA ALA A 14 -15.10 3.58 21.03
C ALA A 14 -14.59 4.23 19.72
N ILE A 15 -15.15 5.38 19.35
CA ILE A 15 -14.70 6.16 18.19
C ILE A 15 -13.25 6.61 18.37
N ASP A 16 -12.87 7.08 19.55
CA ASP A 16 -11.49 7.52 19.84
C ASP A 16 -10.49 6.35 19.71
N VAL A 17 -10.80 5.19 20.31
CA VAL A 17 -9.96 3.98 20.19
C VAL A 17 -9.82 3.55 18.72
N LEU A 18 -10.92 3.49 17.97
CA LEU A 18 -10.88 3.16 16.54
C LEU A 18 -10.07 4.17 15.74
N GLY A 19 -10.27 5.47 16.00
CA GLY A 19 -9.51 6.54 15.38
C GLY A 19 -8.01 6.43 15.63
N GLN A 20 -7.60 6.13 16.86
CA GLN A 20 -6.18 5.93 17.22
C GLN A 20 -5.58 4.72 16.50
N LEU A 21 -6.29 3.59 16.46
CA LEU A 21 -5.84 2.36 15.80
C LEU A 21 -5.70 2.57 14.28
N LEU A 22 -6.69 3.20 13.65
CA LEU A 22 -6.66 3.52 12.23
C LEU A 22 -5.54 4.51 11.88
N ASN A 23 -5.29 5.52 12.72
CA ASN A 23 -4.16 6.45 12.54
C ASN A 23 -2.81 5.73 12.65
N ARG A 24 -2.66 4.83 13.61
CA ARG A 24 -1.45 4.01 13.74
C ARG A 24 -1.25 3.13 12.51
N LYS A 25 -2.32 2.51 12.01
CA LYS A 25 -2.28 1.69 10.79
C LYS A 25 -1.91 2.54 9.57
N LYS A 26 -2.46 3.75 9.43
CA LYS A 26 -2.09 4.71 8.39
C LYS A 26 -0.59 5.03 8.41
N LEU A 27 -0.05 5.34 9.58
CA LEU A 27 1.39 5.63 9.73
C LEU A 27 2.27 4.46 9.29
N LEU A 28 1.87 3.23 9.59
CA LEU A 28 2.59 2.02 9.14
C LEU A 28 2.50 1.86 7.61
N LEU A 29 1.32 2.07 7.02
CA LEU A 29 1.13 2.02 5.58
C LEU A 29 1.96 3.10 4.86
N ASP A 30 1.96 4.33 5.37
CA ASP A 30 2.77 5.44 4.82
C ASP A 30 4.26 5.08 4.82
N ARG A 31 4.76 4.47 5.89
CA ARG A 31 6.15 3.99 5.96
C ARG A 31 6.42 2.88 4.94
N SER A 32 5.55 1.87 4.87
CA SER A 32 5.72 0.76 3.92
C SER A 32 5.69 1.25 2.47
N ILE A 33 4.78 2.17 2.12
CA ILE A 33 4.70 2.79 0.79
C ILE A 33 6.00 3.54 0.47
N PHE A 34 6.52 4.32 1.43
CA PHE A 34 7.78 5.03 1.25
C PHE A 34 8.94 4.07 0.99
N GLU A 35 9.06 2.99 1.79
CA GLU A 35 10.12 2.00 1.66
C GLU A 35 10.03 1.23 0.33
N THR A 36 8.84 0.76 -0.06
CA THR A 36 8.62 0.06 -1.33
C THR A 36 8.86 0.96 -2.53
N THR A 37 8.36 2.21 -2.51
CA THR A 37 8.64 3.20 -3.56
C THR A 37 10.14 3.45 -3.70
N LYS A 38 10.87 3.54 -2.58
CA LYS A 38 12.33 3.69 -2.61
C LYS A 38 13.00 2.47 -3.25
N LYS A 39 12.62 1.24 -2.88
CA LYS A 39 13.18 0.02 -3.49
C LYS A 39 12.96 0.00 -5.00
N LEU A 40 11.75 0.31 -5.46
CA LEU A 40 11.42 0.36 -6.88
C LEU A 40 12.31 1.34 -7.63
N ARG A 41 12.48 2.55 -7.09
CA ARG A 41 13.38 3.55 -7.66
C ARG A 41 14.84 3.06 -7.69
N ASP A 42 15.32 2.47 -6.60
CA ASP A 42 16.69 1.94 -6.52
C ASP A 42 16.90 0.77 -7.53
N PHE A 43 15.86 0.01 -7.86
CA PHE A 43 15.90 -1.00 -8.94
C PHE A 43 15.96 -0.37 -10.33
N GLU A 44 15.11 0.64 -10.59
CA GLU A 44 15.04 1.37 -11.86
C GLU A 44 16.35 2.09 -12.18
N GLU A 45 16.94 2.75 -11.18
CA GLU A 45 18.25 3.40 -11.29
C GLU A 45 19.36 2.40 -11.62
N ARG A 46 19.36 1.22 -10.97
CA ARG A 46 20.35 0.16 -11.24
C ARG A 46 20.26 -0.44 -12.64
N LYS A 47 19.04 -0.54 -13.20
CA LYS A 47 18.81 -1.12 -14.54
C LYS A 47 18.80 -0.07 -15.65
N GLY A 48 18.84 1.23 -15.32
CA GLY A 48 18.84 2.33 -16.30
C GLY A 48 17.53 2.44 -17.10
N MET A 49 16.42 1.94 -16.56
CA MET A 49 15.10 1.90 -17.20
C MET A 49 14.04 2.43 -16.23
N GLY A 50 13.12 3.26 -16.70
CA GLY A 50 12.01 3.78 -15.88
C GLY A 50 10.87 2.77 -15.70
N SER A 51 10.06 2.96 -14.65
CA SER A 51 8.97 2.05 -14.25
C SER A 51 8.04 1.64 -15.40
N LYS A 52 7.71 2.60 -16.29
CA LYS A 52 6.81 2.36 -17.43
C LYS A 52 7.44 1.42 -18.47
N GLU A 53 8.73 1.61 -18.75
CA GLU A 53 9.45 0.79 -19.72
C GLU A 53 9.67 -0.63 -19.18
N PHE A 54 9.86 -0.73 -17.86
CA PHE A 54 9.98 -2.01 -17.16
C PHE A 54 8.64 -2.76 -17.12
N PHE A 55 7.55 -2.07 -16.78
CA PHE A 55 6.19 -2.62 -16.78
C PHE A 55 5.80 -3.16 -18.16
N GLU A 56 6.05 -2.39 -19.23
CA GLU A 56 5.75 -2.81 -20.60
C GLU A 56 6.58 -4.03 -21.05
N LYS A 57 7.84 -4.17 -20.62
CA LYS A 57 8.67 -5.35 -20.92
C LYS A 57 8.22 -6.57 -20.13
N PHE A 58 7.81 -6.38 -18.87
CA PHE A 58 7.27 -7.42 -18.01
C PHE A 58 5.94 -7.96 -18.54
N GLU A 59 4.96 -7.10 -18.86
CA GLU A 59 3.65 -7.53 -19.39
C GLU A 59 3.76 -8.28 -20.73
N LYS A 60 4.76 -7.94 -21.56
CA LYS A 60 5.00 -8.62 -22.83
C LYS A 60 5.72 -9.97 -22.68
N GLY A 61 6.04 -10.40 -21.46
CA GLY A 61 6.81 -11.62 -21.18
C GLY A 61 8.25 -11.55 -21.67
N LEU A 62 8.75 -10.34 -22.01
CA LEU A 62 10.09 -10.12 -22.57
C LEU A 62 11.15 -9.97 -21.48
N ALA A 63 10.75 -9.96 -20.20
CA ALA A 63 11.65 -9.92 -19.05
C ALA A 63 12.28 -11.29 -18.72
N GLY A 64 11.71 -12.41 -19.19
CA GLY A 64 12.23 -13.77 -18.95
C GLY A 64 12.40 -14.12 -17.46
N ASP A 65 13.21 -15.16 -17.17
CA ASP A 65 13.68 -15.53 -15.81
C ASP A 65 14.67 -14.51 -15.20
N ASP A 66 14.58 -13.21 -15.55
CA ASP A 66 15.36 -12.19 -14.86
C ASP A 66 14.78 -12.04 -13.45
N GLN A 67 15.46 -12.65 -12.49
CA GLN A 67 15.12 -12.63 -11.07
C GLN A 67 14.92 -11.19 -10.55
N ASP A 68 15.67 -10.21 -11.06
CA ASP A 68 15.49 -8.82 -10.66
C ASP A 68 14.16 -8.25 -11.17
N ALA A 69 13.72 -8.67 -12.36
CA ALA A 69 12.45 -8.25 -12.92
C ALA A 69 11.25 -8.83 -12.16
N MET A 70 11.36 -10.08 -11.70
CA MET A 70 10.36 -10.71 -10.83
C MET A 70 10.27 -10.03 -9.46
N VAL A 71 11.41 -9.68 -8.86
CA VAL A 71 11.43 -8.96 -7.58
C VAL A 71 10.83 -7.56 -7.76
N TRP A 72 11.18 -6.85 -8.83
CA TRP A 72 10.59 -5.55 -9.14
C TRP A 72 9.07 -5.63 -9.32
N SER A 73 8.56 -6.62 -10.08
CA SER A 73 7.12 -6.74 -10.32
C SER A 73 6.35 -7.02 -9.03
N ALA A 74 6.90 -7.86 -8.15
CA ALA A 74 6.31 -8.14 -6.85
C ALA A 74 6.26 -6.88 -5.95
N GLU A 75 7.32 -6.07 -5.93
CA GLU A 75 7.34 -4.80 -5.18
C GLU A 75 6.37 -3.77 -5.79
N TYR A 76 6.20 -3.76 -7.12
CA TYR A 76 5.26 -2.87 -7.81
C TYR A 76 3.80 -3.23 -7.49
N GLU A 77 3.46 -4.52 -7.52
CA GLU A 77 2.14 -5.01 -7.10
C GLU A 77 1.88 -4.74 -5.62
N ALA A 78 2.89 -4.95 -4.77
CA ALA A 78 2.80 -4.65 -3.34
C ALA A 78 2.50 -3.17 -3.08
N LEU A 79 3.16 -2.25 -3.81
CA LEU A 79 2.87 -0.82 -3.73
C LEU A 79 1.40 -0.53 -4.03
N GLY A 80 0.88 -1.08 -5.13
CA GLY A 80 -0.52 -0.89 -5.50
C GLY A 80 -1.51 -1.45 -4.46
N PHE A 81 -1.16 -2.53 -3.77
CA PHE A 81 -1.96 -3.06 -2.65
C PHE A 81 -1.92 -2.10 -1.44
N LEU A 82 -0.73 -1.65 -1.05
CA LEU A 82 -0.53 -0.74 0.08
C LEU A 82 -1.27 0.59 -0.12
N GLU A 83 -1.24 1.15 -1.33
CA GLU A 83 -1.95 2.39 -1.66
C GLU A 83 -3.47 2.22 -1.59
N LYS A 84 -4.01 1.10 -2.09
CA LYS A 84 -5.43 0.79 -1.97
C LYS A 84 -5.86 0.66 -0.50
N GLU A 85 -5.07 -0.04 0.31
CA GLU A 85 -5.33 -0.19 1.75
C GLU A 85 -5.28 1.17 2.46
N ARG A 86 -4.32 2.02 2.12
CA ARG A 86 -4.21 3.39 2.65
C ARG A 86 -5.45 4.22 2.36
N ILE A 87 -5.97 4.17 1.13
CA ILE A 87 -7.22 4.88 0.76
C ILE A 87 -8.40 4.38 1.59
N VAL A 88 -8.51 3.07 1.83
CA VAL A 88 -9.59 2.51 2.67
C VAL A 88 -9.48 3.01 4.10
N ILE A 89 -8.27 2.99 4.69
CA ILE A 89 -8.03 3.48 6.05
C ILE A 89 -8.32 4.98 6.16
N GLU A 90 -7.95 5.78 5.16
CA GLU A 90 -8.25 7.23 5.14
C GLU A 90 -9.76 7.50 5.14
N ARG A 91 -10.55 6.76 4.34
CA ARG A 91 -12.02 6.85 4.36
C ARG A 91 -12.63 6.43 5.70
N MET A 92 -12.09 5.39 6.32
CA MET A 92 -12.53 4.96 7.66
C MET A 92 -12.22 6.01 8.73
N LEU A 93 -11.05 6.66 8.66
CA LEU A 93 -10.67 7.75 9.56
C LEU A 93 -11.58 8.97 9.40
N GLU A 94 -11.96 9.33 8.18
CA GLU A 94 -12.93 10.41 7.92
C GLU A 94 -14.30 10.11 8.55
N SER A 95 -14.67 8.83 8.64
CA SER A 95 -15.92 8.39 9.28
C SER A 95 -15.84 8.37 10.82
N CYS A 96 -14.65 8.54 11.40
CA CYS A 96 -14.43 8.65 12.85
C CYS A 96 -14.36 10.11 13.34
N ARG A 97 -14.55 11.09 12.44
CA ARG A 97 -14.62 12.52 12.76
C ARG A 97 -16.07 12.96 12.94
#